data_AF-A0A9D7EV65-F1
#
_entry.id   AF-A0A9D7EV65-F1
#
_cell.length_a   1.000
_cell.length_b   1.000
_cell.length_c   1.000
_cell.angle_alpha   90.00
_cell.angle_beta   90.00
_cell.angle_gamma   90.00
#
_symmetry.space_group_name_H-M   'P 1'
#
loop_
_entity.id
_entity.type
_entity.pdbx_description
1 polymer ?
#
loop_
_entity_poly.entity_id
_entity_poly.type
_entity_poly.pdbx_seq_one_letter_code
_entity_poly.pdbx_strand_id
1 'polypeptide(L)'
;MNAFKRYFGLLFLFIAPFVIFELVNGAIKNIDPAGTKDINNPIIWIIIIAIFTPIAIGLVIFGWYAFKGEYDHLPQKSKDL
;
A
#
# COMPACT_ATOMS: atom_id res chain seq x y z
N MET A 1 5.99 8.54 -19.53
CA MET A 1 5.14 9.05 -18.43
C MET A 1 5.54 10.52 -18.18
N ASN A 2 4.66 11.42 -17.70
CA ASN A 2 5.10 12.80 -17.40
C ASN A 2 5.74 12.87 -16.00
N ALA A 3 6.65 13.83 -15.77
CA ALA A 3 7.39 13.98 -14.51
C ALA A 3 6.48 14.00 -13.27
N PHE A 4 5.33 14.68 -13.34
CA PHE A 4 4.33 14.69 -12.26
C PHE A 4 3.87 13.28 -11.85
N LYS A 5 3.53 12.43 -12.82
CA LYS A 5 3.07 11.04 -12.58
C LYS A 5 4.19 10.18 -12.00
N ARG A 6 5.44 10.42 -12.43
CA ARG A 6 6.63 9.73 -11.91
C ARG A 6 6.90 10.06 -10.44
N TYR A 7 6.81 11.33 -10.04
CA TYR A 7 6.96 11.73 -8.64
C TYR A 7 5.80 11.22 -7.77
N PHE A 8 4.61 11.04 -8.33
CA PHE A 8 3.50 10.40 -7.62
C PHE A 8 3.79 8.94 -7.25
N GLY A 9 4.63 8.25 -8.02
CA GLY A 9 5.16 6.93 -7.65
C GLY A 9 5.98 6.95 -6.36
N LEU A 10 6.78 7.99 -6.13
CA LEU A 10 7.52 8.15 -4.88
C LEU A 10 6.60 8.37 -3.68
N LEU A 11 5.49 9.08 -3.85
CA LEU A 11 4.48 9.21 -2.79
C LEU A 11 3.98 7.82 -2.36
N PHE A 12 3.66 6.95 -3.31
CA PHE A 12 3.21 5.58 -3.02
C PHE A 12 4.30 4.72 -2.36
N LEU A 13 5.56 4.91 -2.74
CA LEU A 13 6.69 4.20 -2.16
C LEU A 13 6.82 4.42 -0.64
N PHE A 14 6.51 5.63 -0.15
CA PHE A 14 6.60 5.95 1.28
C PHE A 14 5.28 5.80 2.03
N ILE A 15 4.15 6.18 1.41
CA ILE A 15 2.86 6.15 2.09
C ILE A 15 2.38 4.72 2.34
N ALA A 16 2.68 3.78 1.44
CA ALA A 16 2.22 2.39 1.59
C ALA A 16 2.87 1.69 2.81
N PRO A 17 4.21 1.74 3.01
CA PRO A 17 4.82 1.25 4.25
C PRO A 17 4.32 1.98 5.50
N PHE A 18 4.12 3.30 5.41
CA PHE A 18 3.64 4.11 6.52
C PHE A 18 2.23 3.70 6.97
N VAL A 19 1.32 3.44 6.03
CA VAL A 19 -0.04 2.94 6.34
C VAL A 19 0.01 1.57 7.01
N ILE A 20 0.86 0.66 6.54
CA ILE A 20 1.02 -0.65 7.19
C ILE A 20 1.57 -0.49 8.63
N PHE A 21 2.53 0.39 8.83
CA PHE A 21 3.03 0.71 10.17
C PHE A 21 1.92 1.22 11.09
N GLU A 22 1.10 2.17 10.61
CA GLU A 22 -0.03 2.70 11.40
C GLU A 22 -1.10 1.64 11.68
N LEU A 23 -1.37 0.72 10.75
CA LEU A 23 -2.30 -0.39 10.98
C LEU A 23 -1.77 -1.34 12.08
N VAL A 24 -0.48 -1.67 12.07
CA VAL A 24 0.14 -2.52 13.10
C VAL A 24 0.16 -1.80 14.45
N ASN A 25 0.53 -0.52 14.47
CA ASN A 25 0.53 0.30 15.68
C ASN A 25 -0.89 0.45 16.26
N GLY A 26 -1.89 0.61 15.39
CA GLY A 26 -3.31 0.60 15.73
C GLY A 26 -3.75 -0.72 16.34
N ALA A 27 -3.35 -1.85 15.76
CA ALA A 27 -3.67 -3.17 16.28
C ALA A 27 -3.11 -3.37 17.70
N ILE A 28 -1.85 -2.99 17.93
CA ILE A 28 -1.20 -3.09 19.25
C ILE A 28 -1.95 -2.27 20.31
N LYS A 29 -2.44 -1.08 19.95
CA LYS A 29 -3.11 -0.16 20.89
C LYS A 29 -4.58 -0.51 21.15
N ASN A 30 -5.26 -1.12 20.18
CA ASN A 30 -6.72 -1.31 20.24
C ASN A 30 -7.13 -2.77 20.48
N ILE A 31 -6.25 -3.75 20.23
CA ILE A 31 -6.55 -5.14 20.61
C ILE A 31 -6.53 -5.23 22.14
N ASP A 32 -7.69 -5.55 22.70
CA ASP A 32 -7.87 -5.80 24.12
C ASP A 32 -8.55 -7.17 24.26
N PRO A 33 -7.82 -8.22 24.69
CA PRO A 33 -8.38 -9.56 24.89
C PRO A 33 -9.50 -9.60 25.94
N ALA A 34 -9.53 -8.64 26.86
CA ALA A 34 -10.59 -8.49 27.87
C ALA A 34 -11.68 -7.49 27.43
N GLY A 35 -11.52 -6.88 26.26
CA GLY A 35 -12.38 -5.83 25.75
C GLY A 35 -13.73 -6.37 25.26
N THR A 36 -14.79 -5.64 25.56
CA THR A 36 -16.17 -6.00 25.19
C THR A 36 -16.61 -5.45 23.83
N LYS A 37 -15.75 -4.67 23.15
CA LYS A 37 -16.06 -4.05 21.85
C LYS A 37 -15.52 -4.90 20.70
N ASP A 38 -16.33 -5.10 19.66
CA ASP A 38 -15.94 -5.88 18.48
C ASP A 38 -14.66 -5.38 17.80
N ILE A 39 -14.41 -4.06 17.80
CA ILE A 39 -13.19 -3.48 17.21
C ILE A 39 -11.90 -3.87 17.94
N ASN A 40 -12.00 -4.36 19.19
CA ASN A 40 -10.86 -4.86 19.95
C ASN A 40 -10.56 -6.33 19.62
N ASN A 41 -11.41 -6.98 18.80
CA ASN A 41 -11.24 -8.37 18.41
C ASN A 41 -10.01 -8.53 17.50
N PRO A 42 -9.03 -9.38 17.88
CA PRO A 42 -7.82 -9.57 17.08
C PRO A 42 -8.09 -10.09 15.66
N ILE A 43 -9.18 -10.84 15.46
CA ILE A 43 -9.53 -11.40 14.14
C ILE A 43 -9.77 -10.29 13.12
N ILE A 44 -10.46 -9.21 13.51
CA ILE A 44 -10.75 -8.08 12.60
C ILE A 44 -9.45 -7.41 12.15
N TRP A 45 -8.55 -7.12 13.09
CA TRP A 45 -7.25 -6.52 12.80
C TRP A 45 -6.38 -7.39 11.88
N ILE A 46 -6.34 -8.70 12.14
CA ILE A 46 -5.60 -9.65 11.31
C ILE A 46 -6.11 -9.64 9.87
N ILE A 47 -7.43 -9.65 9.66
CA ILE A 47 -8.03 -9.62 8.32
C ILE A 47 -7.66 -8.33 7.59
N ILE A 48 -7.78 -7.17 8.26
CA ILE A 48 -7.43 -5.88 7.68
C ILE A 48 -5.95 -5.86 7.27
N ILE A 49 -5.03 -6.18 8.19
CA ILE A 49 -3.59 -6.17 7.91
C ILE A 49 -3.26 -7.15 6.78
N ALA A 50 -3.84 -8.35 6.79
CA ALA A 50 -3.61 -9.37 5.77
C ALA A 50 -4.05 -8.93 4.36
N ILE A 51 -5.15 -8.18 4.23
CA ILE A 51 -5.62 -7.66 2.93
C ILE A 51 -4.80 -6.45 2.49
N PHE A 52 -4.51 -5.51 3.40
CA PHE A 52 -3.80 -4.28 3.04
C PHE A 52 -2.32 -4.50 2.75
N THR A 53 -1.67 -5.49 3.37
CA THR A 53 -0.25 -5.77 3.16
C THR A 53 0.12 -6.09 1.69
N PRO A 54 -0.53 -7.03 0.98
CA PRO A 54 -0.21 -7.29 -0.43
C PRO A 54 -0.53 -6.10 -1.33
N ILE A 55 -1.57 -5.32 -1.01
CA ILE A 55 -1.89 -4.08 -1.74
C ILE A 55 -0.75 -3.07 -1.56
N ALA A 56 -0.28 -2.86 -0.33
CA ALA A 56 0.83 -1.97 -0.03
C ALA A 56 2.13 -2.41 -0.72
N ILE A 57 2.42 -3.72 -0.74
CA ILE A 57 3.55 -4.28 -1.49
C ILE A 57 3.44 -3.94 -2.98
N GLY A 58 2.25 -4.12 -3.58
CA GLY A 58 1.99 -3.74 -4.96
C GLY A 58 2.24 -2.25 -5.23
N LEU A 59 1.81 -1.37 -4.31
CA LEU A 59 2.03 0.07 -4.41
C LEU A 59 3.51 0.47 -4.28
N VAL A 60 4.28 -0.21 -3.42
CA VAL A 60 5.73 -0.01 -3.30
C VAL A 60 6.43 -0.42 -4.60
N ILE A 61 6.12 -1.61 -5.12
CA ILE A 61 6.70 -2.11 -6.38
C ILE A 61 6.36 -1.17 -7.53
N PHE A 62 5.09 -0.77 -7.65
CA PHE A 62 4.63 0.20 -8.63
C PHE A 62 5.38 1.53 -8.50
N GLY A 63 5.45 2.09 -7.29
CA GLY A 63 6.10 3.37 -7.02
C GLY A 63 7.59 3.35 -7.37
N TRP A 64 8.28 2.25 -7.06
CA TRP A 64 9.68 2.03 -7.41
C TRP A 64 9.91 1.99 -8.92
N TYR A 65 9.13 1.21 -9.66
CA TYR A 65 9.25 1.13 -11.12
C TYR A 65 8.81 2.43 -11.82
N ALA A 66 7.82 3.13 -11.27
CA ALA A 66 7.42 4.47 -11.72
C ALA A 66 8.55 5.47 -11.59
N PHE A 67 9.28 5.45 -10.48
CA PHE A 67 10.43 6.34 -10.28
C PHE A 67 11.60 6.01 -11.20
N LYS A 68 11.85 4.72 -11.47
CA LYS A 68 12.90 4.25 -12.39
C LYS A 68 12.65 4.59 -13.86
N GLY A 69 11.41 4.93 -14.23
CA GLY A 69 11.05 5.25 -15.61
C GLY A 69 10.67 4.03 -16.45
N GLU A 70 10.44 2.87 -15.83
CA GLU A 70 10.02 1.65 -16.54
C GLU A 70 8.68 1.82 -17.26
N TYR A 71 7.83 2.73 -16.78
CA TYR A 71 6.55 3.09 -17.41
C TYR A 71 6.66 4.24 -18.42
N ASP A 72 7.88 4.65 -18.80
CA ASP A 72 8.05 5.77 -19.73
C ASP A 72 7.65 5.44 -21.17
N HIS A 73 7.82 4.17 -21.57
CA HIS A 73 7.59 3.68 -22.93
C HIS A 73 6.50 2.59 -22.97
N LEU A 74 5.35 2.86 -22.35
CA LEU A 74 4.20 1.96 -22.51
C LEU A 74 3.58 2.13 -23.90
N PRO A 75 3.28 1.03 -24.61
CA PRO A 75 2.57 1.10 -25.89
C PRO A 75 1.21 1.78 -25.68
N GLN A 76 0.94 2.81 -26.49
CA GLN A 76 -0.27 3.63 -26.34
C GLN A 76 -1.42 3.12 -27.21
N LYS A 77 -1.09 2.35 -28.26
CA LYS A 77 -2.05 1.74 -29.17
C LYS A 77 -1.76 0.26 -29.29
N SER A 78 -2.78 -0.55 -29.56
CA SER A 78 -2.62 -1.99 -29.81
C SER A 78 -1.72 -2.31 -31.01
N LYS A 79 -1.43 -1.33 -31.88
CA LYS A 79 -0.48 -1.44 -33.00
C LYS A 79 0.98 -1.26 -32.57
N ASP A 80 1.21 -0.81 -31.34
CA ASP A 80 2.54 -0.56 -30.76
C ASP A 80 3.05 -1.76 -29.92
N LEU A 81 2.24 -2.83 -29.83
CA LEU A 81 2.57 -4.13 -29.22
C LEU A 81 3.08 -5.09 -30.31
#